data_AF-A0A6L6ATG7-F1
#
_entry.id   AF-A0A6L6ATG7-F1
#
_cell.length_a   1.000
_cell.length_b   1.000
_cell.length_c   1.000
_cell.angle_alpha   90.00
_cell.angle_beta   90.00
_cell.angle_gamma   90.00
#
_symmetry.space_group_name_H-M   'P 1'
#
loop_
_entity.id
_entity.type
_entity.pdbx_description
1 polymer ?
#
loop_
_entity_poly.entity_id
_entity_poly.type
_entity_poly.pdbx_seq_one_letter_code
_entity_poly.pdbx_strand_id
1 'polypeptide(L)'
;MAQQSNLHKSTAAGTDWAALLAGLGLGLTIALQVTTIKSVDLSGPYEILVTLSRICALVGTYFSVLGIFLVARIPAVERGVGHDRLVTWHRKLGPYSLFLVGFHVLFVILGYAGQDQIPLYKEIWHLLTQFTWMWAALAGFVFMISAGVTS
;
A
#
# COMPACT_ATOMS: atom_id res chain seq x y z
N MET A 1 15.01 15.94 -49.18
CA MET A 1 15.56 16.19 -47.83
C MET A 1 14.85 15.25 -46.86
N ALA A 2 15.52 14.18 -46.42
CA ALA A 2 14.95 13.18 -45.54
C ALA A 2 15.08 13.64 -44.08
N GLN A 3 13.95 13.84 -43.41
CA GLN A 3 13.89 14.20 -42.00
C GLN A 3 14.01 12.93 -41.16
N GLN A 4 15.21 12.66 -40.64
CA GLN A 4 15.45 11.57 -39.71
C GLN A 4 14.76 11.88 -38.37
N SER A 5 13.66 11.18 -38.10
CA SER A 5 13.02 11.17 -36.78
C SER A 5 13.92 10.43 -35.80
N ASN A 6 14.67 11.18 -35.01
CA ASN A 6 15.41 10.66 -33.86
C ASN A 6 14.40 10.19 -32.79
N LEU A 7 13.97 8.93 -32.91
CA LEU A 7 13.28 8.23 -31.84
C LEU A 7 14.25 8.07 -30.68
N HIS A 8 14.14 8.94 -29.67
CA HIS A 8 14.80 8.77 -28.39
C HIS A 8 14.37 7.42 -27.78
N LYS A 9 15.17 6.38 -28.00
CA LYS A 9 15.12 5.15 -27.21
C LYS A 9 15.71 5.46 -25.85
N SER A 10 14.93 6.10 -24.99
CA SER A 10 15.29 6.30 -23.59
C SER A 10 15.20 4.93 -22.90
N THR A 11 16.35 4.44 -22.44
CA THR A 11 16.64 3.17 -21.77
C THR A 11 15.47 2.56 -20.98
N ALA A 12 14.74 1.64 -21.61
CA ALA A 12 13.66 0.86 -20.98
C ALA A 12 14.20 -0.16 -19.96
N ALA A 13 15.40 -0.71 -20.22
CA ALA A 13 15.94 -1.84 -19.47
C ALA A 13 16.09 -1.59 -17.96
N GLY A 14 16.52 -0.39 -17.53
CA GLY A 14 16.68 -0.08 -16.10
C GLY A 14 15.34 0.03 -15.34
N THR A 15 14.29 0.49 -16.04
CA THR A 15 12.92 0.55 -15.48
C THR A 15 12.33 -0.86 -15.35
N ASP A 16 12.65 -1.75 -16.28
CA ASP A 16 12.15 -3.12 -16.29
C ASP A 16 12.65 -3.93 -15.09
N TRP A 17 13.95 -3.84 -14.74
CA TRP A 17 14.49 -4.53 -13.56
C TRP A 17 13.90 -4.00 -12.25
N ALA A 18 13.73 -2.68 -12.12
CA ALA A 18 13.14 -2.07 -10.93
C ALA A 18 11.65 -2.47 -10.76
N ALA A 19 10.90 -2.48 -11.87
CA ALA A 19 9.51 -2.94 -11.90
C ALA A 19 9.40 -4.42 -11.54
N LEU A 20 10.33 -5.26 -12.05
CA LEU A 20 10.39 -6.68 -11.74
C LEU A 20 10.68 -6.93 -10.27
N LEU A 21 11.63 -6.20 -9.66
CA LEU A 21 11.93 -6.34 -8.23
C LEU A 21 10.76 -5.88 -7.35
N ALA A 22 10.12 -4.77 -7.70
CA ALA A 22 8.93 -4.28 -7.01
C ALA A 22 7.75 -5.27 -7.15
N GLY A 23 7.53 -5.80 -8.35
CA GLY A 23 6.51 -6.80 -8.61
C GLY A 23 6.76 -8.13 -7.88
N LEU A 24 8.01 -8.60 -7.88
CA LEU A 24 8.42 -9.80 -7.16
C LEU A 24 8.28 -9.62 -5.64
N GLY A 25 8.67 -8.47 -5.10
CA GLY A 25 8.50 -8.17 -3.68
C GLY A 25 7.03 -8.13 -3.27
N LEU A 26 6.17 -7.51 -4.09
CA LEU A 26 4.72 -7.51 -3.85
C LEU A 26 4.14 -8.93 -3.95
N GLY A 27 4.52 -9.68 -4.99
CA GLY A 27 4.08 -11.06 -5.20
C GLY A 27 4.48 -11.98 -4.05
N LEU A 28 5.71 -11.86 -3.54
CA LEU A 28 6.19 -12.60 -2.38
C LEU A 28 5.39 -12.23 -1.12
N THR A 29 5.13 -10.94 -0.90
CA THR A 29 4.36 -10.45 0.26
C THR A 29 2.94 -11.04 0.27
N ILE A 30 2.28 -11.04 -0.90
CA ILE A 30 0.95 -11.64 -1.06
C ILE A 30 1.01 -13.17 -0.90
N ALA A 31 2.02 -13.83 -1.49
CA ALA A 31 2.21 -15.26 -1.34
C ALA A 31 2.36 -15.68 0.13
N LEU A 32 3.15 -14.94 0.92
CA LEU A 32 3.30 -15.15 2.36
C LEU A 32 2.00 -14.89 3.14
N GLN A 33 1.19 -13.94 2.70
CA GLN A 33 -0.13 -13.74 3.30
C GLN A 33 -1.06 -14.93 3.00
N VAL A 34 -1.05 -15.45 1.78
CA VAL A 34 -1.88 -16.59 1.37
C VAL A 34 -1.56 -17.84 2.18
N THR A 35 -0.29 -18.09 2.51
CA THR A 35 0.08 -19.24 3.36
C THR A 35 -0.43 -19.14 4.81
N THR A 36 -0.83 -17.94 5.24
CA THR A 36 -1.37 -17.70 6.59
C THR A 36 -2.89 -17.85 6.64
N ILE A 37 -3.58 -17.91 5.49
CA ILE A 37 -5.04 -18.04 5.43
C ILE A 37 -5.44 -19.45 5.85
N LYS A 38 -6.34 -19.55 6.84
CA LYS A 38 -6.89 -20.81 7.33
C LYS A 38 -8.34 -20.97 6.88
N SER A 39 -8.87 -22.19 6.94
CA SER A 39 -10.26 -22.47 6.57
C SER A 39 -11.29 -21.71 7.42
N VAL A 40 -10.94 -21.33 8.65
CA VAL A 40 -11.75 -20.49 9.55
C VAL A 40 -11.82 -19.03 9.12
N ASP A 41 -10.88 -18.56 8.29
CA ASP A 41 -10.91 -17.19 7.77
C ASP A 41 -11.91 -17.03 6.61
N LEU A 42 -12.50 -18.14 6.15
CA LEU A 42 -13.42 -18.23 5.01
C LEU A 42 -14.79 -18.79 5.40
N SER A 43 -15.06 -19.00 6.69
CA SER A 43 -16.32 -19.60 7.15
C SER A 43 -17.52 -18.64 7.07
N GLY A 44 -17.28 -17.33 7.02
CA GLY A 44 -18.31 -16.32 7.11
C GLY A 44 -17.93 -15.00 6.43
N PRO A 45 -18.93 -14.16 6.12
CA PRO A 45 -18.73 -12.91 5.38
C PRO A 45 -17.84 -11.90 6.13
N TYR A 46 -17.90 -11.88 7.46
CA TYR A 46 -17.10 -10.96 8.28
C TYR A 46 -15.62 -11.37 8.35
N GLU A 47 -15.33 -12.68 8.38
CA GLU A 47 -13.95 -13.20 8.38
C GLU A 47 -13.27 -12.93 7.04
N ILE A 48 -14.03 -13.03 5.94
CA ILE A 48 -13.56 -12.67 4.59
C ILE A 48 -13.23 -11.17 4.55
N LEU A 49 -14.06 -10.30 5.14
CA LEU A 49 -13.78 -8.86 5.23
C LEU A 49 -12.49 -8.58 6.01
N VAL A 50 -12.29 -9.23 7.16
CA VAL A 50 -11.06 -9.09 7.96
C VAL A 50 -9.84 -9.56 7.17
N THR A 51 -9.94 -10.68 6.46
CA THR A 51 -8.86 -11.21 5.60
C THR A 51 -8.52 -10.26 4.47
N LEU A 52 -9.54 -9.70 3.80
CA LEU A 52 -9.35 -8.69 2.77
C LEU A 52 -8.68 -7.42 3.34
N SER A 53 -9.07 -7.01 4.55
CA SER A 53 -8.42 -5.90 5.24
C SER A 53 -6.91 -6.11 5.43
N ARG A 54 -6.48 -7.35 5.72
CA ARG A 54 -5.05 -7.69 5.90
C ARG A 54 -4.29 -7.59 4.59
N ILE A 55 -4.89 -8.05 3.49
CA ILE A 55 -4.32 -7.92 2.15
C ILE A 55 -4.20 -6.43 1.78
N CYS A 56 -5.26 -5.64 2.00
CA CYS A 56 -5.21 -4.19 1.78
C CYS A 56 -4.12 -3.51 2.60
N ALA A 57 -3.94 -3.88 3.88
CA ALA A 57 -2.89 -3.34 4.73
C ALA A 57 -1.48 -3.65 4.20
N LEU A 58 -1.25 -4.89 3.79
CA LEU A 58 0.06 -5.33 3.28
C LEU A 58 0.41 -4.63 1.98
N VAL A 59 -0.52 -4.60 1.02
CA VAL A 59 -0.31 -3.93 -0.27
C VAL A 59 -0.17 -2.42 -0.07
N GLY A 60 -1.01 -1.81 0.79
CA GLY A 60 -0.96 -0.39 1.11
C GLY A 60 0.37 0.03 1.73
N THR A 61 0.83 -0.72 2.74
CA THR A 61 2.12 -0.48 3.41
C THR A 61 3.29 -0.70 2.46
N TYR A 62 3.23 -1.73 1.61
CA TYR A 62 4.24 -1.97 0.59
C TYR A 62 4.37 -0.77 -0.36
N PHE A 63 3.24 -0.22 -0.83
CA PHE A 63 3.26 0.99 -1.65
C PHE A 63 3.74 2.23 -0.90
N SER A 64 3.43 2.39 0.40
CA SER A 64 3.98 3.48 1.22
C SER A 64 5.51 3.41 1.28
N VAL A 65 6.05 2.23 1.59
CA VAL A 65 7.50 1.99 1.69
C VAL A 65 8.17 2.20 0.34
N LEU A 66 7.57 1.68 -0.74
CA LEU A 66 8.08 1.89 -2.09
C LEU A 66 8.10 3.39 -2.43
N GLY A 67 7.04 4.13 -2.10
CA GLY A 67 6.95 5.57 -2.27
C GLY A 67 8.11 6.30 -1.58
N ILE A 68 8.42 5.97 -0.32
CA ILE A 68 9.55 6.56 0.42
C ILE A 68 10.89 6.18 -0.22
N PHE A 69 11.06 4.92 -0.61
CA PHE A 69 12.29 4.43 -1.25
C PHE A 69 12.57 5.14 -2.57
N LEU A 70 11.53 5.45 -3.35
CA LEU A 70 11.66 6.23 -4.59
C LEU A 70 12.15 7.66 -4.34
N VAL A 71 11.85 8.24 -3.16
CA VAL A 71 12.28 9.59 -2.79
C VAL A 71 13.63 9.60 -2.08
N ALA A 72 14.14 8.44 -1.64
CA ALA A 72 15.41 8.32 -0.92
C ALA A 72 16.67 8.71 -1.74
N ARG A 73 16.52 9.12 -3.01
CA ARG A 73 17.59 9.59 -3.92
C ARG A 73 18.83 8.70 -3.91
N ILE A 74 18.63 7.39 -3.97
CA ILE A 74 19.72 6.42 -3.94
C ILE A 74 20.48 6.51 -5.29
N PRO A 75 21.77 6.92 -5.30
CA PRO A 75 22.48 7.21 -6.54
C PRO A 75 22.59 6.03 -7.51
N ALA A 76 22.59 4.80 -6.98
CA ALA A 76 22.59 3.57 -7.78
C ALA A 76 21.27 3.37 -8.56
N VAL A 77 20.13 3.76 -7.97
CA VAL A 77 18.80 3.64 -8.58
C VAL A 77 18.54 4.78 -9.55
N GLU A 78 18.96 6.00 -9.19
CA GLU A 78 18.80 7.19 -10.03
C GLU A 78 19.55 7.08 -11.37
N ARG A 79 20.75 6.49 -11.37
CA ARG A 79 21.55 6.26 -12.58
C ARG A 79 20.91 5.25 -13.55
N GLY A 80 20.08 4.34 -13.06
CA GLY A 80 19.43 3.30 -13.87
C GLY A 80 18.06 3.69 -14.44
N VAL A 81 17.22 4.38 -13.66
CA VAL A 81 15.81 4.65 -14.01
C VAL A 81 15.56 6.13 -14.41
N GLY A 82 16.40 7.06 -13.94
CA GLY A 82 16.28 8.49 -14.20
C GLY A 82 15.40 9.23 -13.19
N HIS A 83 15.87 10.40 -12.75
CA HIS A 83 15.27 11.18 -11.65
C HIS A 83 13.81 11.60 -11.90
N ASP A 84 13.48 12.07 -13.10
CA ASP A 84 12.14 12.56 -13.47
C ASP A 84 11.06 11.45 -13.43
N ARG A 85 11.47 10.21 -13.72
CA ARG A 85 10.60 9.04 -13.68
C ARG A 85 10.31 8.57 -12.26
N LEU A 86 11.30 8.59 -11.36
CA LEU A 86 11.11 8.24 -9.94
C LEU A 86 10.04 9.12 -9.29
N VAL A 87 10.10 10.43 -9.53
CA VAL A 87 9.12 11.39 -9.00
C VAL A 87 7.72 11.15 -9.58
N THR A 88 7.62 10.86 -10.88
CA THR A 88 6.34 10.53 -11.52
C THR A 88 5.72 9.26 -10.93
N TRP A 89 6.52 8.23 -10.65
CA TRP A 89 6.05 6.99 -10.03
C TRP A 89 5.60 7.22 -8.59
N HIS A 90 6.35 8.01 -7.82
CA HIS A 90 5.96 8.39 -6.46
C HIS A 90 4.57 9.08 -6.45
N ARG A 91 4.36 10.07 -7.34
CA ARG A 91 3.09 10.80 -7.41
C ARG A 91 1.91 9.92 -7.81
N LYS A 92 2.15 8.86 -8.59
CA LYS A 92 1.12 7.88 -8.92
C LYS A 92 0.84 6.92 -7.77
N LEU A 93 1.87 6.44 -7.07
CA LEU A 93 1.74 5.43 -6.01
C LEU A 93 1.15 5.97 -4.70
N GLY A 94 1.41 7.24 -4.38
CA GLY A 94 0.93 7.88 -3.15
C GLY A 94 -0.58 7.72 -2.92
N PRO A 95 -1.44 8.14 -3.87
CA PRO A 95 -2.89 7.98 -3.72
C PRO A 95 -3.34 6.52 -3.57
N TYR A 96 -2.76 5.58 -4.32
CA TYR A 96 -3.15 4.17 -4.21
C TYR A 96 -2.84 3.57 -2.84
N SER A 97 -1.68 3.91 -2.27
CA SER A 97 -1.34 3.54 -0.90
C SER A 97 -2.37 4.10 0.09
N LEU A 98 -2.72 5.37 -0.04
CA LEU A 98 -3.70 6.03 0.84
C LEU A 98 -5.07 5.35 0.79
N PHE A 99 -5.57 5.05 -0.40
CA PHE A 99 -6.85 4.34 -0.56
C PHE A 99 -6.80 2.93 0.04
N LEU A 100 -5.72 2.18 -0.17
CA LEU A 100 -5.58 0.82 0.38
C LEU A 100 -5.55 0.80 1.91
N VAL A 101 -4.81 1.74 2.53
CA VAL A 101 -4.80 1.87 3.99
C VAL A 101 -6.18 2.34 4.49
N GLY A 102 -6.85 3.23 3.78
CA GLY A 102 -8.23 3.62 4.09
C GLY A 102 -9.20 2.44 4.05
N PHE A 103 -9.15 1.63 2.99
CA PHE A 103 -9.95 0.41 2.88
C PHE A 103 -9.63 -0.60 3.98
N HIS A 104 -8.36 -0.72 4.37
CA HIS A 104 -7.98 -1.53 5.52
C HIS A 104 -8.71 -1.10 6.79
N VAL A 105 -8.66 0.19 7.16
CA VAL A 105 -9.34 0.72 8.35
C VAL A 105 -10.84 0.45 8.28
N LEU A 106 -11.46 0.71 7.13
CA LEU A 106 -12.90 0.47 6.92
C LEU A 106 -13.27 -1.02 7.08
N PHE A 107 -12.53 -1.93 6.45
CA PHE A 107 -12.81 -3.36 6.51
C PHE A 107 -12.53 -3.97 7.88
N VAL A 108 -11.52 -3.47 8.62
CA VAL A 108 -11.29 -3.86 10.01
C VAL A 108 -12.50 -3.49 10.87
N ILE A 109 -12.94 -2.23 10.82
CA ILE A 109 -14.07 -1.76 11.65
C ILE A 109 -15.35 -2.54 11.32
N LEU A 110 -15.64 -2.73 10.03
CA LEU A 110 -16.83 -3.48 9.59
C LEU A 110 -16.75 -4.97 9.95
N GLY A 111 -15.56 -5.57 9.83
CA GLY A 111 -15.32 -6.98 10.17
C GLY A 111 -15.51 -7.25 11.65
N TYR A 112 -14.83 -6.49 12.51
CA TYR A 112 -14.91 -6.66 13.97
C TYR A 112 -16.30 -6.30 14.52
N ALA A 113 -16.89 -5.17 14.09
CA ALA A 113 -18.24 -4.82 14.54
C ALA A 113 -19.28 -5.86 14.12
N GLY A 114 -19.11 -6.48 12.94
CA GLY A 114 -19.95 -7.58 12.47
C GLY A 114 -19.76 -8.88 13.24
N GLN A 115 -18.55 -9.17 13.71
CA GLN A 115 -18.26 -10.35 14.55
C GLN A 115 -18.80 -10.17 15.97
N ASP A 116 -18.56 -9.01 16.57
CA ASP A 116 -18.93 -8.72 17.97
C ASP A 116 -20.37 -8.23 18.11
N GLN A 117 -21.07 -7.97 17.00
CA GLN A 117 -22.47 -7.52 16.94
C GLN A 117 -22.72 -6.23 17.75
N ILE A 118 -21.73 -5.35 17.82
CA ILE A 118 -21.82 -4.05 18.49
C ILE A 118 -21.85 -2.89 17.48
N PRO A 119 -22.44 -1.74 17.84
CA PRO A 119 -22.49 -0.60 16.93
C PRO A 119 -21.09 -0.05 16.64
N LEU A 120 -20.86 0.39 15.39
CA LEU A 120 -19.55 0.79 14.85
C LEU A 120 -18.79 1.80 15.72
N TYR A 121 -19.48 2.77 16.31
CA TYR A 121 -18.82 3.79 17.15
C TYR A 121 -18.21 3.20 18.43
N LYS A 122 -18.85 2.17 19.01
CA LYS A 122 -18.32 1.48 20.19
C LYS A 122 -17.12 0.62 19.81
N GLU A 123 -17.18 -0.02 18.65
CA GLU A 123 -16.08 -0.82 18.15
C GLU A 123 -14.83 0.02 17.91
N ILE A 124 -14.98 1.20 17.28
CA ILE A 124 -13.86 2.13 17.10
C ILE A 124 -13.24 2.50 18.45
N TRP A 125 -14.07 2.82 19.46
CA TRP A 125 -13.57 3.14 20.80
C TRP A 125 -12.88 1.95 21.48
N HIS A 126 -13.43 0.75 21.32
CA HIS A 126 -12.85 -0.49 21.79
C HIS A 126 -11.47 -0.70 21.18
N LEU A 127 -11.37 -0.63 19.85
CA LEU A 127 -10.11 -0.75 19.11
C LEU A 127 -9.07 0.24 19.62
N LEU A 128 -9.45 1.51 19.82
CA LEU A 128 -8.52 2.54 20.28
C LEU A 128 -8.00 2.34 21.72
N THR A 129 -8.82 1.76 22.60
CA THR A 129 -8.51 1.70 24.04
C THR A 129 -7.99 0.35 24.50
N GLN A 130 -8.40 -0.74 23.84
CA GLN A 130 -7.99 -2.09 24.22
C GLN A 130 -6.76 -2.58 23.45
N PHE A 131 -6.49 -2.03 22.25
CA PHE A 131 -5.31 -2.42 21.47
C PHE A 131 -4.15 -1.46 21.68
N THR A 132 -3.01 -2.02 22.06
CA THR A 132 -1.75 -1.28 22.19
C THR A 132 -1.36 -0.66 20.84
N TRP A 133 -0.82 0.56 20.87
CA TRP A 133 -0.38 1.34 19.69
C TRP A 133 -1.47 1.86 18.76
N MET A 134 -2.76 1.62 19.04
CA MET A 134 -3.84 2.08 18.15
C MET A 134 -3.91 3.61 18.03
N TRP A 135 -3.64 4.35 19.12
CA TRP A 135 -3.54 5.81 19.08
C TRP A 135 -2.44 6.31 18.15
N ALA A 136 -1.28 5.64 18.15
CA ALA A 136 -0.19 5.98 17.24
C ALA A 136 -0.55 5.63 15.79
N ALA A 137 -1.24 4.50 15.56
CA ALA A 137 -1.73 4.12 14.24
C ALA A 137 -2.72 5.14 13.69
N LEU A 138 -3.66 5.63 14.51
CA LEU A 138 -4.59 6.68 14.12
C LEU A 138 -3.86 7.98 13.78
N ALA A 139 -2.92 8.41 14.61
CA ALA A 139 -2.11 9.60 14.34
C ALA A 139 -1.34 9.45 13.01
N GLY A 140 -0.72 8.29 12.77
CA GLY A 140 -0.05 7.97 11.51
C GLY A 140 -0.97 8.03 10.31
N PHE A 141 -2.19 7.48 10.42
CA PHE A 141 -3.19 7.52 9.34
C PHE A 141 -3.63 8.96 9.02
N VAL A 142 -3.85 9.79 10.04
CA VAL A 142 -4.17 11.22 9.87
C VAL A 142 -3.02 11.96 9.17
N PHE A 143 -1.78 11.71 9.59
CA PHE A 143 -0.62 12.29 8.90
C PHE A 143 -0.51 11.84 7.45
N MET A 144 -0.78 10.57 7.18
CA MET A 144 -0.77 10.02 5.83
C MET A 144 -1.85 10.66 4.94
N ILE A 145 -3.05 10.89 5.47
CA ILE A 145 -4.10 11.66 4.77
C ILE A 145 -3.62 13.09 4.52
N SER A 146 -3.06 13.76 5.52
CA SER A 146 -2.59 15.15 5.38
C SER A 146 -1.51 15.29 4.31
N ALA A 147 -0.58 14.34 4.24
CA ALA A 147 0.44 14.26 3.21
C ALA A 147 -0.19 14.04 1.82
N GLY A 148 -1.20 13.17 1.72
CA GLY A 148 -1.91 12.92 0.48
C GLY A 148 -2.73 14.11 -0.03
N VAL A 149 -3.29 14.93 0.87
CA VAL A 149 -4.02 16.16 0.49
C VAL A 149 -3.05 17.28 0.06
N THR A 150 -1.81 17.26 0.54
CA THR A 150 -0.81 18.31 0.28
C THR A 150 0.08 18.02 -0.95
N SER A 151 0.11 16.80 -1.46
CA SER A 151 0.98 16.33 -2.56
C SER A 151 0.30 16.35 -3.94
#